data_AF-A0A932ENA1-F1
#
_entry.id   AF-A0A932ENA1-F1
#
_cell.length_a   1.000
_cell.length_b   1.000
_cell.length_c   1.000
_cell.angle_alpha   90.00
_cell.angle_beta   90.00
_cell.angle_gamma   90.00
#
_symmetry.space_group_name_H-M   'P 1'
#
loop_
_entity.id
_entity.type
_entity.pdbx_description
1 polymer ?
#
loop_
_entity_poly.entity_id
_entity_poly.type
_entity_poly.pdbx_seq_one_letter_code
_entity_poly.pdbx_strand_id
1 'polypeptide(L)' 'MSSKAYYSTTGVIFLAIGVLHLLRILNGWPANISTFVVPMWLSWIAVILAGYLSYQGLRKR' A
#
# COMPACT_ATOMS: atom_id res chain seq x y z
N MET A 1 17.17 -3.95 -15.43
CA MET A 1 17.15 -3.22 -14.14
C MET A 1 18.12 -3.90 -13.18
N SER A 2 18.85 -3.15 -12.36
CA SER A 2 19.61 -3.73 -11.24
C SER A 2 18.67 -4.10 -10.09
N SER A 3 19.07 -5.05 -9.24
CA SER A 3 18.28 -5.45 -8.06
C SER A 3 17.97 -4.27 -7.15
N LYS A 4 18.92 -3.32 -7.00
CA LYS A 4 18.72 -2.08 -6.23
C LYS A 4 17.60 -1.21 -6.81
N ALA A 5 17.61 -0.98 -8.13
CA ALA A 5 16.57 -0.20 -8.79
C ALA A 5 15.20 -0.88 -8.68
N TYR A 6 15.16 -2.21 -8.77
CA TYR A 6 13.94 -2.99 -8.57
C TYR A 6 13.35 -2.84 -7.16
N TYR A 7 14.15 -3.06 -6.11
CA TYR A 7 13.67 -2.94 -4.73
C TYR A 7 13.25 -1.50 -4.37
N SER A 8 13.99 -0.51 -4.85
CA SER A 8 13.62 0.90 -4.64
C SER A 8 12.30 1.24 -5.32
N THR A 9 12.11 0.80 -6.57
CA THR A 9 10.89 1.09 -7.34
C THR A 9 9.68 0.41 -6.72
N THR A 10 9.80 -0.87 -6.38
CA THR A 10 8.72 -1.62 -5.73
C THR A 10 8.39 -1.06 -4.35
N GLY A 11 9.40 -0.66 -3.56
CA GLY A 11 9.20 0.00 -2.27
C GLY A 11 8.38 1.29 -2.37
N VAL A 12 8.69 2.15 -3.36
CA VAL A 12 7.93 3.39 -3.60
C VAL A 12 6.49 3.11 -4.01
N ILE A 13 6.26 2.10 -4.86
CA ILE A 13 4.90 1.70 -5.27
C ILE A 13 4.09 1.23 -4.04
N PHE A 14 4.65 0.35 -3.22
CA PHE A 14 3.98 -0.10 -2.00
C PHE A 14 3.76 1.02 -0.98
N LEU A 15 4.67 2.01 -0.92
CA LEU A 15 4.46 3.19 -0.09
C LEU A 15 3.22 3.97 -0.54
N ALA A 16 3.09 4.25 -1.84
CA ALA A 16 1.94 4.96 -2.40
C ALA A 16 0.63 4.21 -2.13
N ILE A 17 0.63 2.88 -2.30
CA ILE A 17 -0.53 2.02 -1.99
C ILE A 17 -0.88 2.11 -0.50
N GLY A 18 0.10 1.97 0.40
CA GLY A 18 -0.12 2.07 1.84
C GLY A 18 -0.68 3.43 2.26
N VAL A 19 -0.17 4.51 1.70
CA VAL A 19 -0.68 5.88 1.93
C VAL A 19 -2.12 6.03 1.45
N LEU A 20 -2.47 5.52 0.26
CA LEU A 20 -3.84 5.55 -0.25
C LEU A 20 -4.81 4.81 0.68
N HIS A 21 -4.45 3.62 1.16
CA HIS A 21 -5.29 2.89 2.11
C HIS A 21 -5.40 3.57 3.47
N LEU A 22 -4.33 4.22 3.95
CA LEU A 22 -4.37 5.00 5.17
C LEU A 22 -5.31 6.20 5.01
N LEU A 23 -5.21 6.94 3.91
CA LEU A 23 -6.13 8.04 3.60
C LEU A 23 -7.58 7.56 3.50
N ARG A 24 -7.82 6.39 2.90
CA ARG A 24 -9.15 5.79 2.88
C ARG A 24 -9.69 5.57 4.29
N ILE A 25 -8.88 5.04 5.20
CA ILE A 25 -9.27 4.80 6.60
C ILE A 25 -9.61 6.11 7.30
N LEU A 26 -8.71 7.11 7.21
CA LEU A 26 -8.85 8.38 7.91
C LEU A 26 -10.05 9.20 7.43
N ASN A 27 -10.36 9.16 6.13
CA ASN A 27 -11.46 9.91 5.54
C ASN A 27 -12.76 9.09 5.38
N GLY A 28 -12.75 7.80 5.72
CA GLY A 28 -13.91 6.92 5.57
C GLY A 28 -14.35 6.71 4.11
N TRP A 29 -13.45 6.78 3.13
CA TRP A 29 -13.83 6.72 1.72
C TRP A 29 -14.41 5.36 1.32
N PRO A 30 -15.53 5.33 0.58
CA PRO A 30 -16.01 4.10 -0.03
C PRO A 30 -15.04 3.64 -1.11
N ALA A 31 -14.87 2.32 -1.21
CA ALA A 31 -14.15 1.70 -2.32
C ALA A 31 -15.08 0.64 -2.90
N ASN A 32 -15.57 0.88 -4.11
CA ASN A 32 -16.59 0.05 -4.75
C ASN A 32 -16.02 -0.55 -6.02
N ILE A 33 -16.26 -1.85 -6.22
CA ILE A 33 -15.92 -2.58 -7.44
C ILE A 33 -17.22 -3.18 -7.96
N SER A 34 -17.83 -2.53 -8.95
CA SER A 34 -19.19 -2.85 -9.40
C SER A 34 -20.17 -2.83 -8.21
N THR A 35 -20.83 -3.94 -7.90
CA THR A 35 -21.77 -4.10 -6.77
C THR A 35 -21.09 -4.45 -5.44
N PHE A 36 -19.78 -4.72 -5.43
CA PHE A 36 -19.06 -5.09 -4.22
C PHE A 36 -18.48 -3.86 -3.52
N VAL A 37 -18.91 -3.63 -2.27
CA VAL A 37 -18.33 -2.63 -1.38
C VAL A 37 -17.17 -3.28 -0.65
N VAL A 38 -15.95 -2.80 -0.87
CA VAL A 38 -14.75 -3.32 -0.22
C VAL A 38 -14.83 -3.02 1.29
N PRO A 39 -14.83 -4.04 2.15
CA PRO A 39 -14.86 -3.80 3.60
C PRO A 39 -13.68 -2.95 4.11
N MET A 40 -13.91 -2.17 5.17
CA MET A 40 -12.84 -1.30 5.72
C MET A 40 -11.68 -2.08 6.31
N TRP A 41 -11.93 -3.25 6.91
CA TRP A 41 -10.90 -4.11 7.52
C TRP A 41 -9.80 -4.52 6.52
N LEU A 42 -10.13 -4.67 5.23
CA LEU A 42 -9.14 -4.96 4.19
C LEU A 42 -8.11 -3.84 4.03
N SER A 43 -8.49 -2.57 4.23
CA SER A 43 -7.53 -1.46 4.15
C SER A 43 -6.55 -1.46 5.30
N TRP A 44 -6.94 -1.89 6.51
CA TRP A 44 -6.01 -2.06 7.61
C TRP A 44 -4.93 -3.10 7.28
N ILE A 45 -5.34 -4.24 6.71
CA ILE A 45 -4.40 -5.27 6.24
C ILE A 45 -3.50 -4.71 5.13
N ALA A 46 -4.07 -3.98 4.17
CA ALA A 46 -3.30 -3.39 3.09
C ALA A 46 -2.27 -2.37 3.59
N VAL A 47 -2.60 -1.53 4.58
CA VAL A 47 -1.63 -0.62 5.22
C VAL A 47 -0.48 -1.39 5.86
N ILE A 48 -0.76 -2.46 6.61
CA ILE A 48 0.27 -3.25 7.30
C ILE A 48 1.20 -3.93 6.28
N LEU A 49 0.63 -4.62 5.29
CA LEU A 49 1.42 -5.37 4.30
C LEU A 49 2.19 -4.43 3.37
N ALA A 50 1.53 -3.41 2.81
CA ALA A 50 2.19 -2.46 1.92
C ALA A 50 3.23 -1.61 2.67
N GLY A 51 2.95 -1.24 3.93
CA GLY A 51 3.92 -0.57 4.80
C GLY A 51 5.16 -1.42 5.05
N TYR A 52 4.99 -2.72 5.36
CA TYR A 52 6.10 -3.66 5.52
C TYR A 52 6.93 -3.82 4.23
N LEU A 53 6.27 -4.03 3.09
CA LEU A 53 6.95 -4.21 1.80
C LEU A 53 7.69 -2.94 1.35
N SER A 54 7.06 -1.78 1.54
CA SER A 54 7.68 -0.46 1.36
C SER A 54 8.94 -0.33 2.20
N TYR A 55 8.83 -0.62 3.49
CA TYR A 55 9.96 -0.55 4.41
C TYR A 55 11.10 -1.48 3.98
N GLN A 56 10.82 -2.73 3.61
CA GLN A 56 11.86 -3.66 3.15
C GLN A 56 12.54 -3.19 1.86
N GLY A 57 11.77 -2.69 0.89
CA GLY A 57 12.30 -2.18 -0.38
C GLY A 57 13.16 -0.92 -0.21
N LEU A 58 12.89 -0.09 0.81
CA LEU A 58 13.58 1.19 1.04
C LEU A 58 14.69 1.12 2.10
N ARG A 59 14.67 0.15 3.01
CA ARG A 59 15.61 0.02 4.14
C ARG A 59 17.04 -0.31 3.72
N LYS A 60 17.25 -1.09 2.66
CA LYS A 60 18.58 -1.49 2.17
C LYS A 60 18.99 -0.70 0.94
N ARG A 61 19.11 0.63 1.09
CA ARG A 61 19.83 1.47 0.13
C ARG A 61 21.32 1.22 0.16
#